data_AF-A0A231RC24-F1
#
_entry.id   AF-A0A231RC24-F1
#
_cell.length_a   1.000
_cell.length_b   1.000
_cell.length_c   1.000
_cell.angle_alpha   90.00
_cell.angle_beta   90.00
_cell.angle_gamma   90.00
#
_symmetry.space_group_name_H-M   'P 1'
#
loop_
_entity.id
_entity.type
_entity.pdbx_description
1 polymer ?
#
loop_
_entity_poly.entity_id
_entity_poly.type
_entity_poly.pdbx_seq_one_letter_code
_entity_poly.pdbx_strand_id
1 'polypeptide(L)'
;MWISWLLLLSSLLNGGPAPSSAAPAAVVHPQPVVPRWELDGVALGDDEWKVAAAWGRPGAIGEDEWHRECAIWSYDDGRNVGLCEGAVSFVQVTANAGRANLNGRELLLEDADLRQALGQPEFEAEDGWGVLNGDEAIKVFVDDRGELVSLDLFGAEC
;
A
#
# COMPACT_ATOMS: atom_id res chain seq x y z
N MET A 1 60.97 13.60 -57.04
CA MET A 1 61.65 14.79 -56.49
C MET A 1 61.12 15.01 -55.07
N TRP A 2 61.99 15.48 -54.16
CA TRP A 2 61.73 15.76 -52.72
C TRP A 2 61.59 14.46 -51.87
N ILE A 3 62.39 14.12 -50.83
CA ILE A 3 63.11 14.87 -49.75
C ILE A 3 62.08 15.56 -48.84
N SER A 4 61.94 15.41 -47.51
CA SER A 4 62.55 14.59 -46.43
C SER A 4 61.66 14.78 -45.14
N TRP A 5 61.85 14.20 -43.93
CA TRP A 5 62.91 13.38 -43.32
C TRP A 5 62.41 12.48 -42.13
N LEU A 6 63.33 12.08 -41.24
CA LEU A 6 63.21 11.39 -39.95
C LEU A 6 62.09 11.81 -38.98
N LEU A 7 61.64 10.87 -38.13
CA LEU A 7 62.01 10.86 -36.69
C LEU A 7 61.85 9.47 -36.04
N LEU A 8 62.89 9.04 -35.33
CA LEU A 8 62.89 7.90 -34.42
C LEU A 8 62.34 8.31 -33.05
N LEU A 9 61.51 7.48 -32.43
CA LEU A 9 61.44 7.41 -30.97
C LEU A 9 61.02 6.01 -30.50
N SER A 10 62.00 5.29 -29.95
CA SER A 10 61.78 4.08 -29.17
C SER A 10 61.01 4.40 -27.89
N SER A 11 60.17 3.49 -27.38
CA SER A 11 60.15 3.13 -25.95
C SER A 11 59.16 2.03 -25.58
N LEU A 12 59.71 1.02 -24.92
CA LEU A 12 59.16 0.33 -23.74
C LEU A 12 57.87 -0.50 -23.86
N LEU A 13 58.06 -1.82 -23.69
CA LEU A 13 57.09 -2.67 -23.00
C LEU A 13 56.69 -2.02 -21.66
N ASN A 14 55.41 -2.00 -21.35
CA ASN A 14 54.96 -1.96 -19.97
C ASN A 14 53.67 -2.78 -19.82
N GLY A 15 53.80 -3.98 -19.27
CA GLY A 15 52.67 -4.87 -19.00
C GLY A 15 51.94 -4.41 -17.74
N GLY A 16 50.92 -3.56 -17.91
CA GLY A 16 49.89 -3.37 -16.89
C GLY A 16 48.82 -4.46 -17.03
N PRO A 17 48.21 -4.95 -15.93
CA PRO A 17 46.99 -5.74 -16.04
C PRO A 17 45.90 -4.91 -16.72
N ALA A 18 45.12 -5.54 -17.60
CA ALA A 18 44.00 -4.86 -18.24
C ALA A 18 43.03 -4.32 -17.17
N PRO A 19 42.48 -3.10 -17.33
CA PRO A 19 41.49 -2.59 -16.40
C PRO A 19 40.31 -3.56 -16.35
N SER A 20 39.94 -3.99 -15.15
CA SER A 20 38.77 -4.82 -14.93
C SER A 20 37.57 -4.12 -15.56
N SER A 21 36.87 -4.81 -16.47
CA SER A 21 35.70 -4.24 -17.14
C SER A 21 34.65 -3.93 -16.08
N ALA A 22 34.46 -2.64 -15.78
CA ALA A 22 33.39 -2.21 -14.89
C ALA A 22 32.07 -2.73 -15.46
N ALA A 23 31.34 -3.53 -14.68
CA ALA A 23 30.00 -3.94 -15.05
C ALA A 23 29.16 -2.68 -15.30
N PRO A 24 28.37 -2.60 -16.38
CA PRO A 24 27.53 -1.45 -16.63
C PRO A 24 26.62 -1.24 -15.42
N ALA A 25 26.56 -0.01 -14.91
CA ALA A 25 25.65 0.33 -13.82
C ALA A 25 24.23 -0.09 -14.25
N ALA A 26 23.57 -0.89 -13.40
CA ALA A 26 22.20 -1.31 -13.67
C ALA A 26 21.35 -0.05 -13.85
N VAL A 27 20.63 0.02 -14.97
CA VAL A 27 19.67 1.11 -15.19
C VAL A 27 18.53 0.88 -14.22
N VAL A 28 18.56 1.61 -13.11
CA VAL A 28 17.44 1.67 -12.16
C VAL A 28 16.31 2.38 -12.88
N HIS A 29 15.43 1.60 -13.52
CA HIS A 29 14.15 2.10 -13.95
C HIS A 29 13.35 2.48 -12.70
N PRO A 30 12.84 3.72 -12.59
CA PRO A 30 11.95 4.05 -11.48
C PRO A 30 10.72 3.15 -11.56
N GLN A 31 10.47 2.40 -10.50
CA GLN A 31 9.21 1.67 -10.32
C GLN A 31 8.06 2.70 -10.43
N PRO A 32 6.95 2.39 -11.11
CA PRO A 32 5.78 3.25 -11.09
C PRO A 32 5.31 3.39 -9.63
N VAL A 33 5.11 4.63 -9.17
CA VAL A 33 4.56 4.88 -7.84
C VAL A 33 3.09 4.47 -7.88
N VAL A 34 2.77 3.36 -7.21
CA VAL A 34 1.40 2.92 -6.99
C VAL A 34 0.74 3.94 -6.04
N PRO A 35 -0.37 4.59 -6.43
CA PRO A 35 -1.09 5.48 -5.53
C PRO A 35 -1.66 4.68 -4.35
N ARG A 36 -1.48 5.18 -3.13
CA ARG A 36 -2.01 4.54 -1.92
C ARG A 36 -3.53 4.61 -1.86
N TRP A 37 -4.13 3.73 -1.07
CA TRP A 37 -5.53 3.78 -0.69
C TRP A 37 -5.74 4.59 0.61
N GLU A 38 -6.75 5.46 0.54
CA GLU A 38 -7.38 6.17 1.64
C GLU A 38 -8.83 5.70 1.71
N LEU A 39 -9.23 5.12 2.84
CA LEU A 39 -10.59 4.69 3.10
C LEU A 39 -11.22 5.67 4.11
N ASP A 40 -12.32 6.31 3.70
CA ASP A 40 -12.93 7.48 4.37
C ASP A 40 -11.93 8.61 4.70
N GLY A 41 -10.87 8.76 3.89
CA GLY A 41 -9.85 9.80 4.04
C GLY A 41 -8.76 9.47 5.08
N VAL A 42 -8.62 8.21 5.49
CA VAL A 42 -7.52 7.71 6.33
C VAL A 42 -6.74 6.65 5.55
N ALA A 43 -5.41 6.77 5.52
CA ALA A 43 -4.49 5.78 4.94
C ALA A 43 -3.77 4.97 6.03
N LEU A 44 -3.22 3.82 5.65
CA LEU A 44 -2.34 3.06 6.53
C LEU A 44 -1.07 3.86 6.84
N GLY A 45 -0.59 3.83 8.08
CA GLY A 45 0.56 4.63 8.52
C GLY A 45 0.27 6.13 8.71
N ASP A 46 -0.98 6.59 8.57
CA ASP A 46 -1.39 7.87 9.15
C ASP A 46 -1.25 7.83 10.69
N ASP A 47 -1.17 9.00 11.32
CA ASP A 47 -1.11 9.14 12.78
C ASP A 47 -2.49 9.43 13.42
N GLU A 48 -2.56 9.38 14.74
CA GLU A 48 -3.74 9.75 15.52
C GLU A 48 -4.30 11.15 15.17
N TRP A 49 -3.44 12.09 14.77
CA TRP A 49 -3.86 13.44 14.42
C TRP A 49 -4.55 13.49 13.06
N LYS A 50 -4.08 12.74 12.07
CA LYS A 50 -4.73 12.54 10.77
C LYS A 50 -6.09 11.90 10.93
N VAL A 51 -6.19 10.81 11.70
CA VAL A 51 -7.46 10.15 12.03
C VAL A 51 -8.43 11.13 12.69
N ALA A 52 -7.98 11.86 13.71
CA ALA A 52 -8.81 12.84 14.41
C ALA A 52 -9.22 14.05 13.54
N ALA A 53 -8.42 14.40 12.52
CA ALA A 53 -8.77 15.44 11.55
C ALA A 53 -9.79 14.96 10.51
N ALA A 54 -9.76 13.67 10.13
CA ALA A 54 -10.70 13.07 9.18
C ALA A 54 -12.06 12.76 9.82
N TRP A 55 -12.08 12.07 10.96
CA TRP A 55 -13.30 11.51 11.56
C TRP A 55 -13.68 12.12 12.92
N GLY A 56 -12.84 12.99 13.49
CA GLY A 56 -13.05 13.53 14.83
C GLY A 56 -12.67 12.53 15.93
N ARG A 57 -13.29 12.69 17.11
CA ARG A 57 -12.99 11.85 18.28
C ARG A 57 -13.74 10.52 18.21
N PRO A 58 -13.10 9.39 18.54
CA PRO A 58 -13.80 8.11 18.66
C PRO A 58 -14.80 8.13 19.82
N GLY A 59 -15.86 7.34 19.69
CA GLY A 59 -16.83 7.07 20.76
C GLY A 59 -16.28 6.08 21.81
N ALA A 60 -15.41 5.15 21.39
CA ALA A 60 -14.71 4.21 22.26
C ALA A 60 -13.27 3.95 21.80
N ILE A 61 -12.40 3.63 22.75
CA ILE A 61 -11.03 3.14 22.49
C ILE A 61 -10.88 1.82 23.26
N GLY A 62 -10.49 0.75 22.58
CA GLY A 62 -10.23 -0.58 23.13
C GLY A 62 -8.86 -1.12 22.75
N GLU A 63 -8.50 -2.29 23.30
CA GLU A 63 -7.34 -3.08 22.86
C GLU A 63 -7.78 -4.04 21.75
N ASP A 64 -6.91 -4.34 20.78
CA ASP A 64 -7.12 -5.46 19.87
C ASP A 64 -6.92 -6.81 20.60
N GLU A 65 -7.76 -7.81 20.29
CA GLU A 65 -7.74 -9.10 20.99
C GLU A 65 -6.47 -9.92 20.73
N TRP A 66 -5.88 -9.76 19.54
CA TRP A 66 -4.69 -10.46 19.06
C TRP A 66 -3.41 -9.63 19.29
N HIS A 67 -3.52 -8.30 19.14
CA HIS A 67 -2.44 -7.32 19.24
C HIS A 67 -2.72 -6.29 20.33
N ARG A 68 -2.52 -6.66 21.60
CA ARG A 68 -2.82 -5.78 22.75
C ARG A 68 -1.97 -4.52 22.85
N GLU A 69 -0.88 -4.47 22.09
CA GLU A 69 -0.06 -3.28 21.84
C GLU A 69 -0.75 -2.25 20.92
N CYS A 70 -1.81 -2.64 20.23
CA CYS A 70 -2.59 -1.80 19.33
C CYS A 70 -3.92 -1.37 19.97
N ALA A 71 -4.28 -0.11 19.72
CA ALA A 71 -5.57 0.45 20.12
C ALA A 71 -6.55 0.40 18.95
N ILE A 72 -7.79 -0.03 19.20
CA ILE A 72 -8.90 0.11 18.25
C ILE A 72 -9.70 1.35 18.65
N TRP A 73 -9.80 2.31 17.74
CA TRP A 73 -10.65 3.49 17.88
C TRP A 73 -11.96 3.25 17.11
N SER A 74 -13.09 3.31 17.81
CA SER A 74 -14.41 3.01 17.26
C SER A 74 -15.33 4.23 17.22
N TYR A 75 -16.10 4.35 16.14
CA TYR A 75 -17.00 5.47 15.87
C TYR A 75 -18.46 4.98 15.73
N ASP A 76 -19.41 5.77 16.23
CA ASP A 76 -20.84 5.40 16.30
C ASP A 76 -21.49 5.17 14.93
N ASP A 77 -20.89 5.66 13.84
CA ASP A 77 -21.34 5.44 12.47
C ASP A 77 -20.71 4.21 11.78
N GLY A 78 -20.07 3.33 12.57
CA GLY A 78 -19.61 2.03 12.09
C GLY A 78 -18.23 2.04 11.45
N ARG A 79 -17.43 3.10 11.66
CA ARG A 79 -16.01 3.16 11.29
C ARG A 79 -15.13 2.74 12.46
N ASN A 80 -14.07 1.99 12.17
CA ASN A 80 -13.04 1.60 13.12
C ASN A 80 -11.64 1.81 12.52
N VAL A 81 -10.65 2.05 13.38
CA VAL A 81 -9.25 2.17 12.99
C VAL A 81 -8.35 1.54 14.04
N GLY A 82 -7.47 0.64 13.60
CA GLY A 82 -6.41 0.08 14.42
C GLY A 82 -5.19 0.98 14.40
N LEU A 83 -4.62 1.26 15.56
CA LEU A 83 -3.41 2.06 15.76
C LEU A 83 -2.37 1.23 16.50
N CYS A 84 -1.33 0.81 15.80
CA CYS A 84 -0.18 0.08 16.34
C CYS A 84 1.04 0.99 16.36
N GLU A 85 1.75 1.08 17.49
CA GLU A 85 2.90 2.00 17.68
C GLU A 85 2.62 3.48 17.32
N GLY A 86 1.35 3.91 17.38
CA GLY A 86 0.90 5.26 17.02
C GLY A 86 0.62 5.49 15.53
N ALA A 87 0.66 4.44 14.71
CA ALA A 87 0.41 4.47 13.27
C ALA A 87 -0.77 3.56 12.88
N VAL A 88 -1.57 3.99 11.89
CA VAL A 88 -2.74 3.23 11.41
C VAL A 88 -2.32 1.90 10.80
N SER A 89 -2.75 0.79 11.41
CA SER A 89 -2.50 -0.57 10.93
C SER A 89 -3.64 -1.16 10.11
N PHE A 90 -4.88 -0.72 10.37
CA PHE A 90 -6.04 -1.01 9.54
C PHE A 90 -7.09 0.10 9.60
N VAL A 91 -7.90 0.21 8.54
CA VAL A 91 -9.13 1.02 8.51
C VAL A 91 -10.30 0.12 8.15
N GLN A 92 -11.41 0.21 8.87
CA GLN A 92 -12.61 -0.58 8.65
C GLN A 92 -13.84 0.32 8.56
N VAL A 93 -14.71 0.04 7.59
CA VAL A 93 -16.05 0.62 7.47
C VAL A 93 -17.07 -0.52 7.45
N THR A 94 -17.82 -0.69 8.54
CA THR A 94 -18.85 -1.73 8.65
C THR A 94 -20.07 -1.40 7.79
N ALA A 95 -20.85 -2.43 7.41
CA ALA A 95 -22.07 -2.28 6.61
C ALA A 95 -23.10 -1.30 7.20
N ASN A 96 -23.08 -1.07 8.52
CA ASN A 96 -23.92 -0.08 9.21
C ASN A 96 -23.72 1.37 8.72
N ALA A 97 -22.55 1.71 8.18
CA ALA A 97 -22.30 3.02 7.57
C ALA A 97 -23.11 3.19 6.25
N GLY A 98 -23.51 2.10 5.60
CA GLY A 98 -24.19 2.04 4.30
C GLY A 98 -23.36 2.53 3.10
N ARG A 99 -22.30 3.30 3.34
CA ARG A 99 -21.39 3.87 2.35
C ARG A 99 -19.97 3.94 2.88
N ALA A 100 -19.02 3.94 1.96
CA ALA A 100 -17.62 4.25 2.22
C ALA A 100 -17.06 5.11 1.07
N ASN A 101 -15.92 5.76 1.28
CA ASN A 101 -15.22 6.54 0.28
C ASN A 101 -13.80 5.99 0.08
N LEU A 102 -13.50 5.50 -1.12
CA LEU A 102 -12.16 5.01 -1.47
C LEU A 102 -11.51 5.98 -2.46
N ASN A 103 -10.44 6.66 -2.05
CA ASN A 103 -9.71 7.67 -2.84
C ASN A 103 -10.62 8.74 -3.48
N GLY A 104 -11.60 9.26 -2.72
CA GLY A 104 -12.57 10.25 -3.19
C GLY A 104 -13.81 9.67 -3.89
N ARG A 105 -13.84 8.37 -4.21
CA ARG A 105 -14.99 7.71 -4.85
C ARG A 105 -15.92 7.09 -3.81
N GLU A 106 -17.17 7.57 -3.76
CA GLU A 106 -18.23 6.96 -2.95
C GLU A 106 -18.57 5.55 -3.46
N LEU A 107 -18.67 4.61 -2.51
CA LEU A 107 -19.05 3.21 -2.68
C LEU A 107 -20.34 2.97 -1.88
N LEU A 108 -21.29 2.24 -2.46
CA LEU A 108 -22.40 1.65 -1.69
C LEU A 108 -21.89 0.37 -1.03
N LEU A 109 -22.22 0.15 0.23
CA LEU A 109 -21.85 -1.04 0.98
C LEU A 109 -22.86 -2.17 0.71
N GLU A 110 -22.91 -2.60 -0.55
CA GLU A 110 -23.65 -3.77 -1.05
C GLU A 110 -22.70 -4.61 -1.94
N ASP A 111 -22.64 -5.94 -1.80
CA ASP A 111 -21.61 -6.78 -2.46
C ASP A 111 -21.55 -6.60 -3.99
N ALA A 112 -22.71 -6.48 -4.64
CA ALA A 112 -22.79 -6.29 -6.08
C ALA A 112 -22.14 -4.96 -6.54
N ASP A 113 -22.36 -3.88 -5.80
CA ASP A 113 -21.75 -2.57 -6.09
C ASP A 113 -20.26 -2.55 -5.75
N LEU A 114 -19.85 -3.24 -4.67
CA LEU A 114 -18.44 -3.40 -4.32
C LEU A 114 -17.67 -4.17 -5.40
N ARG A 115 -18.20 -5.28 -5.90
CA ARG A 115 -17.60 -6.02 -7.03
C ARG A 115 -17.54 -5.18 -8.30
N GLN A 116 -18.56 -4.38 -8.59
CA GLN A 116 -18.53 -3.46 -9.74
C GLN A 116 -17.47 -2.35 -9.57
N ALA A 117 -17.27 -1.84 -8.35
CA ALA A 117 -16.37 -0.72 -8.10
C ALA A 117 -14.90 -1.12 -7.93
N LEU A 118 -14.63 -2.26 -7.28
CA LEU A 118 -13.29 -2.75 -6.96
C LEU A 118 -12.71 -3.65 -8.06
N GLY A 119 -13.56 -4.38 -8.80
CA GLY A 119 -13.15 -5.22 -9.92
C GLY A 119 -13.16 -6.71 -9.60
N GLN A 120 -12.28 -7.48 -10.24
CA GLN A 120 -12.13 -8.91 -9.95
C GLN A 120 -11.22 -9.09 -8.73
N PRO A 121 -11.60 -9.90 -7.74
CA PRO A 121 -10.75 -10.18 -6.59
C PRO A 121 -9.50 -10.96 -6.97
N GLU A 122 -8.36 -10.57 -6.39
CA GLU A 122 -7.14 -11.38 -6.38
C GLU A 122 -7.22 -12.55 -5.37
N PHE A 123 -8.09 -12.47 -4.35
CA PHE A 123 -8.35 -13.57 -3.42
C PHE A 123 -9.83 -13.69 -3.01
N GLU A 124 -10.31 -14.92 -2.83
CA GLU A 124 -11.64 -15.25 -2.30
C GLU A 124 -11.52 -16.35 -1.23
N ALA A 125 -12.33 -16.27 -0.18
CA ALA A 125 -12.38 -17.15 0.97
C ALA A 125 -13.83 -17.29 1.49
N GLU A 126 -14.06 -18.13 2.50
CA GLU A 126 -15.40 -18.31 3.09
C GLU A 126 -15.92 -17.04 3.77
N ASP A 127 -15.03 -16.23 4.34
CA ASP A 127 -15.33 -14.97 5.03
C ASP A 127 -15.32 -13.73 4.12
N GLY A 128 -15.22 -13.92 2.79
CA GLY A 128 -15.32 -12.85 1.81
C GLY A 128 -14.23 -12.85 0.73
N TRP A 129 -13.88 -11.69 0.23
CA TRP A 129 -12.97 -11.54 -0.91
C TRP A 129 -12.17 -10.25 -0.83
N GLY A 130 -11.12 -10.08 -1.63
CA GLY A 130 -10.41 -8.81 -1.66
C GLY A 130 -9.55 -8.57 -2.88
N VAL A 131 -9.09 -7.33 -2.97
CA VAL A 131 -8.30 -6.78 -4.08
C VAL A 131 -7.00 -6.16 -3.60
N LEU A 132 -5.98 -6.18 -4.44
CA LEU A 132 -4.63 -5.71 -4.11
C LEU A 132 -4.23 -4.44 -4.86
N ASN A 133 -3.44 -3.58 -4.21
CA ASN A 133 -2.88 -2.36 -4.78
C ASN A 133 -1.48 -2.09 -4.21
N GLY A 134 -0.47 -2.71 -4.82
CA GLY A 134 0.89 -2.71 -4.28
C GLY A 134 0.94 -3.50 -2.98
N ASP A 135 1.42 -2.87 -1.91
CA ASP A 135 1.58 -3.47 -0.58
C ASP A 135 0.31 -3.28 0.30
N GLU A 136 -0.82 -2.93 -0.31
CA GLU A 136 -2.10 -2.64 0.37
C GLU A 136 -3.20 -3.56 -0.18
N ALA A 137 -4.15 -3.94 0.68
CA ALA A 137 -5.28 -4.81 0.37
C ALA A 137 -6.59 -4.19 0.85
N ILE A 138 -7.64 -4.29 0.03
CA ILE A 138 -9.02 -4.04 0.45
C ILE A 138 -9.71 -5.40 0.55
N LYS A 139 -10.18 -5.77 1.74
CA LYS A 139 -11.00 -6.97 1.96
C LYS A 139 -12.46 -6.56 2.19
N VAL A 140 -13.35 -7.25 1.50
CA VAL A 140 -14.80 -7.23 1.70
C VAL A 140 -15.13 -8.45 2.54
N PHE A 141 -15.50 -8.24 3.80
CA PHE A 141 -15.91 -9.32 4.70
C PHE A 141 -17.41 -9.59 4.59
N VAL A 142 -17.79 -10.87 4.60
CA VAL A 142 -19.19 -11.32 4.63
C VAL A 142 -19.43 -12.32 5.76
N ASP A 143 -20.69 -12.47 6.17
CA ASP A 143 -21.10 -13.50 7.12
C ASP A 143 -21.40 -14.85 6.44
N ASP A 144 -21.74 -15.88 7.23
CA ASP A 144 -22.09 -17.23 6.75
C ASP A 144 -23.26 -17.27 5.72
N ARG A 145 -24.00 -16.17 5.55
CA ARG A 145 -25.12 -16.02 4.61
C ARG A 145 -24.71 -15.24 3.34
N GLY A 146 -23.49 -14.73 3.29
CA GLY A 146 -23.00 -13.83 2.25
C GLY A 146 -23.47 -12.38 2.42
N GLU A 147 -23.99 -11.98 3.59
CA GLU A 147 -24.33 -10.58 3.87
C GLU A 147 -23.07 -9.81 4.26
N LEU A 148 -22.91 -8.60 3.72
CA LEU A 148 -21.74 -7.74 3.98
C LEU A 148 -21.61 -7.43 5.47
N VAL A 149 -20.42 -7.64 6.02
CA VAL A 149 -20.03 -7.26 7.38
C VAL A 149 -19.28 -5.92 7.35
N SER A 150 -18.24 -5.82 6.52
CA SER A 150 -17.39 -4.63 6.45
C SER A 150 -16.53 -4.56 5.18
N LEU A 151 -16.03 -3.36 4.91
CA LEU A 151 -14.99 -3.05 3.95
C LEU A 151 -13.75 -2.58 4.72
N ASP A 152 -12.63 -3.27 4.56
CA ASP A 152 -11.44 -3.09 5.38
C ASP A 152 -10.19 -2.90 4.51
N LEU A 153 -9.33 -1.96 4.91
CA LEU A 153 -8.03 -1.65 4.31
C LEU A 153 -6.91 -2.13 5.25
N PHE A 154 -5.99 -2.93 4.71
CA PHE A 154 -4.86 -3.55 5.41
C PHE A 154 -3.56 -3.47 4.60
N GLY A 155 -2.42 -3.73 5.26
CA GLY A 155 -1.19 -4.10 4.55
C GLY A 155 -1.32 -5.50 3.93
N ALA A 156 -0.73 -5.72 2.77
CA ALA A 156 -0.79 -7.01 2.06
C ALA A 156 0.11 -8.12 2.67
N GLU A 157 0.97 -7.77 3.64
CA GLU A 157 1.83 -8.72 4.39
C GLU A 157 1.24 -9.15 5.75
N CYS A 158 -0.02 -8.81 6.04
CA CYS A 158 -0.74 -9.18 7.28
C CYS A 158 -1.23 -10.64 7.28
#